data_AF-A0A955TZ86-F1
#
_entry.id   AF-A0A955TZ86-F1
#
_cell.length_a   1.000
_cell.length_b   1.000
_cell.length_c   1.000
_cell.angle_alpha   90.00
_cell.angle_beta   90.00
_cell.angle_gamma   90.00
#
_symmetry.space_group_name_H-M   'P 1'
#
loop_
_entity.id
_entity.type
_entity.pdbx_description
1 polymer ?
#
loop_
_entity_poly.entity_id
_entity_poly.type
_entity_poly.pdbx_seq_one_letter_code
_entity_poly.pdbx_strand_id
1 'polypeptide(L)'
;MTQQVEIKPRGRGPALRTWIRDRVMFLALVIFGVGMTAYISADMFLDKHSIWLHPAKEFSLLISMIGVVSLGYELFLRELTFNEYKDALQEIVNPDAVRLGVRGIYKNRSELGHAHNFEDLFRNVKKEIFIGGSSLLSISTGSRDLLRQKIMQGIHVRLLVMDPDSEVVEIITRQIGGKATFLNEIKTSLLLFQKLEEELGDIKSPNKGKFQVHTYKTIPSHSFISIDPSDLTGLIIADIGPYLGKSHQRPSMLLTPKRGGLFEQYQELAEIMWHESRPVLSSSVTGAEERTRALVLASGSGTEVLDPETGKWGPSILCKMNGRWKAIKGAQWVSYREEPTLESAITGGRYRFRQTFNLPKGKASRIVRGDLFVRADDTCHLTVNGKALSQEFGGADFADPFTVHLGGHLVDGENTVEFEVLNYAKPNANVPEDNPLGLIYRLHVEYPE
;
A
#
# COMPACT_ATOMS: atom_id res chain seq x y z
N MET A 1 -33.35 -9.60 -32.24
CA MET A 1 -33.95 -10.07 -30.97
C MET A 1 -33.03 -11.15 -30.43
N THR A 2 -32.16 -10.78 -29.50
CA THR A 2 -31.14 -11.68 -28.94
C THR A 2 -31.32 -11.63 -27.43
N GLN A 3 -31.91 -12.69 -26.88
CA GLN A 3 -32.12 -12.87 -25.44
C GLN A 3 -30.77 -12.93 -24.74
N GLN A 4 -30.48 -11.93 -23.90
CA GLN A 4 -29.41 -12.04 -22.91
C GLN A 4 -29.90 -12.97 -21.80
N VAL A 5 -29.20 -14.09 -21.64
CA VAL A 5 -29.35 -14.99 -20.49
C VAL A 5 -28.73 -14.29 -19.28
N GLU A 6 -29.59 -13.85 -18.38
CA GLU A 6 -29.22 -13.19 -17.13
C GLU A 6 -28.67 -14.24 -16.15
N ILE A 7 -27.34 -14.34 -16.05
CA ILE A 7 -26.69 -15.14 -15.00
C ILE A 7 -26.76 -14.34 -13.70
N LYS A 8 -27.76 -14.67 -12.88
CA LYS A 8 -27.92 -14.17 -11.50
C LYS A 8 -26.67 -14.49 -10.68
N PRO A 9 -25.95 -13.50 -10.11
CA PRO A 9 -24.83 -13.81 -9.21
C PRO A 9 -25.40 -14.39 -7.91
N ARG A 10 -24.96 -15.61 -7.57
CA ARG A 10 -25.24 -16.23 -6.27
C ARG A 10 -24.73 -15.30 -5.17
N GLY A 11 -25.64 -14.84 -4.30
CA GLY A 11 -25.33 -13.97 -3.18
C GLY A 11 -24.21 -14.58 -2.32
N ARG A 12 -23.15 -13.79 -2.08
CA ARG A 12 -22.16 -14.11 -1.07
C ARG A 12 -22.79 -13.75 0.27
N GLY A 13 -23.28 -14.76 0.99
CA GLY A 13 -23.60 -14.61 2.40
C GLY A 13 -22.36 -14.15 3.20
N PRO A 14 -22.52 -13.79 4.49
CA PRO A 14 -21.37 -13.58 5.38
C PRO A 14 -20.40 -14.74 5.18
N ALA A 15 -19.10 -14.48 5.12
CA ALA A 15 -18.10 -15.52 4.89
C ALA A 15 -18.43 -16.69 5.82
N LEU A 16 -19.06 -17.74 5.26
CA LEU A 16 -19.84 -18.74 6.02
C LEU A 16 -19.03 -19.29 7.20
N ARG A 17 -17.72 -19.31 6.99
CA ARG A 17 -16.67 -19.64 7.92
C ARG A 17 -16.58 -18.79 9.19
N THR A 18 -16.58 -17.45 9.13
CA THR A 18 -16.53 -16.60 10.33
C THR A 18 -17.84 -16.71 11.12
N TRP A 19 -18.97 -16.75 10.41
CA TRP A 19 -20.28 -16.94 11.01
C TRP A 19 -20.42 -18.28 11.74
N ILE A 20 -19.95 -19.38 11.14
CA ILE A 20 -19.91 -20.71 11.79
C ILE A 20 -18.99 -20.69 13.01
N ARG A 21 -17.79 -20.09 12.89
CA ARG A 21 -16.81 -20.04 13.99
C ARG A 21 -17.39 -19.36 15.23
N ASP A 22 -18.00 -18.19 15.06
CA ASP A 22 -18.49 -17.41 16.18
C ASP A 22 -19.66 -18.12 16.89
N ARG A 23 -20.49 -18.85 16.13
CA ARG A 23 -21.56 -19.71 16.67
C ARG A 23 -21.03 -20.91 17.43
N VAL A 24 -19.99 -21.58 16.94
CA VAL A 24 -19.37 -22.74 17.60
C VAL A 24 -18.66 -22.30 18.89
N MET A 25 -17.92 -21.20 18.85
CA MET A 25 -17.27 -20.61 20.04
C MET A 25 -18.29 -20.21 21.11
N PHE A 26 -19.38 -19.56 20.69
CA PHE A 26 -20.47 -19.20 21.60
C PHE A 26 -21.12 -20.45 22.22
N LEU A 27 -21.38 -21.49 21.42
CA LEU A 27 -21.95 -22.75 21.90
C LEU A 27 -21.03 -23.44 22.92
N ALA A 28 -19.71 -23.48 22.65
CA ALA A 28 -18.73 -24.07 23.56
C ALA A 28 -18.69 -23.33 24.92
N LEU A 29 -18.75 -21.99 24.90
CA LEU A 29 -18.83 -21.17 26.11
C LEU A 29 -20.14 -21.42 26.89
N VAL A 30 -21.27 -21.54 26.19
CA VAL A 30 -22.56 -21.83 26.83
C VAL A 30 -22.54 -23.22 27.48
N ILE A 31 -22.04 -24.25 26.78
CA ILE A 31 -21.92 -25.62 27.32
C ILE A 31 -21.03 -25.62 28.56
N PHE A 32 -19.88 -24.94 28.49
CA PHE A 32 -18.98 -24.80 29.64
C PHE A 32 -19.67 -24.13 30.83
N GLY A 33 -20.31 -22.98 30.59
CA GLY A 33 -20.99 -22.20 31.64
C GLY A 33 -22.15 -22.97 32.29
N VAL A 34 -22.94 -23.70 31.49
CA VAL A 34 -24.03 -24.54 31.99
C VAL A 34 -23.48 -25.67 32.87
N GLY A 35 -22.45 -26.39 32.42
CA GLY A 35 -21.82 -27.46 33.21
C GLY A 35 -21.22 -26.94 34.51
N MET A 36 -20.53 -25.79 34.48
CA MET A 36 -19.93 -25.17 35.66
C MET A 36 -21.01 -24.69 36.65
N THR A 37 -22.06 -24.06 36.15
CA THR A 37 -23.16 -23.57 37.00
C THR A 37 -23.90 -24.74 37.65
N ALA A 38 -24.19 -25.80 36.89
CA ALA A 38 -24.82 -27.01 37.40
C ALA A 38 -23.96 -27.70 38.47
N TYR A 39 -22.64 -27.76 38.28
CA TYR A 39 -21.71 -28.33 39.26
C TYR A 39 -21.71 -27.57 40.59
N ILE A 40 -21.63 -26.23 40.54
CA ILE A 40 -21.58 -25.37 41.74
C ILE A 40 -22.93 -25.36 42.47
N SER A 41 -24.03 -25.30 41.72
CA SER A 41 -25.38 -25.22 42.29
C SER A 41 -25.96 -26.57 42.71
N ALA A 42 -25.33 -27.70 42.36
CA ALA A 42 -25.79 -29.03 42.75
C ALA A 42 -26.00 -29.17 44.28
N ASP A 43 -25.13 -28.56 45.09
CA ASP A 43 -25.24 -28.58 46.56
C ASP A 43 -26.39 -27.72 47.11
N MET A 44 -26.97 -26.83 46.30
CA MET A 44 -28.12 -26.01 46.68
C MET A 44 -29.46 -26.70 46.40
N PHE A 45 -29.50 -27.62 45.43
CA PHE A 45 -30.73 -28.26 44.97
C PHE A 45 -30.87 -29.72 45.43
N LEU A 46 -29.77 -30.37 45.80
CA LEU A 46 -29.75 -31.77 46.26
C LEU A 46 -29.20 -31.85 47.69
N ASP A 47 -29.84 -32.66 48.52
CA ASP A 47 -29.41 -32.89 49.90
C ASP A 47 -28.03 -33.56 49.94
N LYS A 48 -27.21 -33.22 50.94
CA LYS A 48 -25.81 -33.69 51.08
C LYS A 48 -25.70 -35.20 51.29
N HIS A 49 -26.79 -35.84 51.70
CA HIS A 49 -26.89 -37.29 51.86
C HIS A 49 -27.57 -38.00 50.69
N SER A 50 -27.91 -37.25 49.62
CA SER A 50 -28.53 -37.82 48.43
C SER A 50 -27.54 -38.66 47.63
N ILE A 51 -27.93 -39.89 47.33
CA ILE A 51 -27.18 -40.79 46.43
C ILE A 51 -27.00 -40.22 45.01
N TRP A 52 -27.79 -39.21 44.63
CA TRP A 52 -27.77 -38.57 43.31
C TRP A 52 -26.83 -37.37 43.19
N LEU A 53 -26.33 -36.85 44.31
CA LEU A 53 -25.47 -35.65 44.32
C LEU A 53 -24.15 -35.88 43.58
N HIS A 54 -23.50 -37.02 43.84
CA HIS A 54 -22.23 -37.39 43.21
C HIS A 54 -22.38 -37.60 41.69
N PRO A 55 -23.34 -38.43 41.20
CA PRO A 55 -23.60 -38.56 39.76
C PRO A 55 -23.91 -37.24 39.06
N ALA A 56 -24.71 -36.36 39.67
CA ALA A 56 -25.08 -35.08 39.07
C ALA A 56 -23.86 -34.15 38.91
N LYS A 57 -22.95 -34.14 39.91
CA LYS A 57 -21.70 -33.38 39.85
C LYS A 57 -20.74 -33.93 38.80
N GLU A 58 -20.54 -35.24 38.75
CA GLU A 58 -19.68 -35.87 37.73
C GLU A 58 -20.19 -35.61 36.31
N PHE A 59 -21.51 -35.68 36.10
CA PHE A 59 -22.11 -35.38 34.81
C PHE A 59 -21.97 -33.91 34.41
N SER A 60 -22.13 -32.99 35.37
CA SER A 60 -21.93 -31.55 35.16
C SER A 60 -20.48 -31.20 34.83
N LEU A 61 -19.53 -31.88 35.47
CA LEU A 61 -18.10 -31.74 35.21
C LEU A 61 -17.73 -32.28 33.82
N LEU A 62 -18.33 -33.39 33.39
CA LEU A 62 -18.18 -33.92 32.03
C LEU A 62 -18.67 -32.90 30.97
N ILE A 63 -19.84 -32.30 31.17
CA ILE A 63 -20.39 -31.25 30.28
C ILE A 63 -19.44 -30.05 30.22
N SER A 64 -18.91 -29.61 31.36
CA SER A 64 -17.95 -28.51 31.41
C SER A 64 -16.66 -28.84 30.65
N MET A 65 -16.14 -30.06 30.81
CA MET A 65 -14.94 -30.53 30.12
C MET A 65 -15.12 -30.58 28.60
N ILE A 66 -16.29 -31.00 28.11
CA ILE A 66 -16.64 -30.96 26.68
C ILE A 66 -16.55 -29.52 26.14
N GLY A 67 -17.04 -28.54 26.91
CA GLY A 67 -16.92 -27.12 26.55
C GLY A 67 -15.47 -26.65 26.44
N VAL A 68 -14.63 -26.97 27.43
CA VAL A 68 -13.20 -26.59 27.44
C VAL A 68 -12.43 -27.20 26.27
N VAL A 69 -12.61 -28.50 26.03
CA VAL A 69 -11.93 -29.21 24.93
C VAL A 69 -12.36 -28.65 23.57
N SER A 70 -13.65 -28.35 23.39
CA SER A 70 -14.17 -27.75 22.16
C SER A 70 -13.59 -26.34 21.92
N LEU A 71 -13.43 -25.56 22.99
CA LEU A 71 -12.86 -24.22 22.93
C LEU A 71 -11.36 -24.25 22.63
N GLY A 72 -10.62 -25.19 23.23
CA GLY A 72 -9.21 -25.43 22.94
C GLY A 72 -8.97 -25.89 21.50
N TYR A 73 -9.85 -26.73 20.96
CA TYR A 73 -9.79 -27.18 19.57
C TYR A 73 -9.95 -26.01 18.58
N GLU A 74 -10.95 -25.16 18.76
CA GLU A 74 -11.20 -24.01 17.86
C GLU A 74 -10.13 -22.92 17.97
N LEU A 75 -9.62 -22.64 19.18
CA LEU A 75 -8.63 -21.58 19.39
C LEU A 75 -7.20 -21.98 18.99
N PHE A 76 -6.79 -23.23 19.24
CA PHE A 76 -5.39 -23.62 19.06
C PHE A 76 -5.20 -24.61 17.92
N LEU A 77 -5.89 -25.75 17.99
CA LEU A 77 -5.65 -26.83 17.04
C LEU A 77 -6.08 -26.44 15.63
N ARG A 78 -7.23 -25.79 15.48
CA ARG A 78 -7.72 -25.36 14.18
C ARG A 78 -6.84 -24.28 13.57
N GLU A 79 -6.35 -23.31 14.33
CA GLU A 79 -5.53 -22.23 13.77
C GLU A 79 -4.14 -22.75 13.33
N LEU A 80 -3.51 -23.59 14.17
CA LEU A 80 -2.25 -24.26 13.82
C LEU A 80 -2.41 -25.18 12.61
N THR A 81 -3.38 -26.10 12.64
CA THR A 81 -3.58 -27.04 11.53
C THR A 81 -4.02 -26.31 10.27
N PHE A 82 -4.89 -25.30 10.33
CA PHE A 82 -5.39 -24.65 9.12
C PHE A 82 -4.33 -23.81 8.43
N ASN A 83 -3.39 -23.20 9.17
CA ASN A 83 -2.26 -22.48 8.55
C ASN A 83 -1.30 -23.48 7.87
N GLU A 84 -0.96 -24.58 8.53
CA GLU A 84 -0.14 -25.65 7.92
C GLU A 84 -0.84 -26.28 6.71
N TYR A 85 -2.14 -26.56 6.80
CA TYR A 85 -2.94 -27.07 5.69
C TYR A 85 -3.06 -26.05 4.56
N LYS A 86 -3.16 -24.74 4.86
CA LYS A 86 -3.24 -23.69 3.84
C LYS A 86 -1.92 -23.55 3.09
N ASP A 87 -0.79 -23.61 3.79
CA ASP A 87 0.53 -23.59 3.18
C ASP A 87 0.74 -24.84 2.31
N ALA A 88 0.39 -26.02 2.83
CA ALA A 88 0.39 -27.27 2.06
C ALA A 88 -0.61 -27.24 0.89
N LEU A 89 -1.78 -26.62 1.05
CA LEU A 89 -2.78 -26.45 -0.01
C LEU A 89 -2.33 -25.44 -1.06
N GLN A 90 -1.62 -24.36 -0.70
CA GLN A 90 -1.02 -23.45 -1.67
C GLN A 90 0.09 -24.15 -2.47
N GLU A 91 0.86 -25.02 -1.82
CA GLU A 91 1.84 -25.89 -2.47
C GLU A 91 1.19 -26.91 -3.42
N ILE A 92 0.02 -27.45 -3.06
CA ILE A 92 -0.74 -28.40 -3.89
C ILE A 92 -1.52 -27.69 -5.03
N VAL A 93 -2.07 -26.51 -4.80
CA VAL A 93 -2.95 -25.79 -5.75
C VAL A 93 -2.14 -25.07 -6.83
N ASN A 94 -0.89 -24.70 -6.56
CA ASN A 94 -0.02 -24.11 -7.57
C ASN A 94 1.44 -24.59 -7.43
N PRO A 95 1.71 -25.88 -7.69
CA PRO A 95 3.02 -26.49 -7.50
C PRO A 95 4.08 -25.83 -8.39
N ASP A 96 3.69 -25.34 -9.57
CA ASP A 96 4.57 -24.61 -10.47
C ASP A 96 4.98 -23.24 -9.92
N ALA A 97 4.06 -22.49 -9.30
CA ALA A 97 4.42 -21.20 -8.67
C ALA A 97 5.45 -21.39 -7.55
N VAL A 98 5.26 -22.40 -6.69
CA VAL A 98 6.20 -22.71 -5.59
C VAL A 98 7.54 -23.21 -6.14
N ARG A 99 7.51 -24.11 -7.14
CA ARG A 99 8.72 -24.60 -7.83
C ARG A 99 9.50 -23.45 -8.47
N LEU A 100 8.80 -22.49 -9.06
CA LEU A 100 9.37 -21.31 -9.70
C LEU A 100 9.81 -20.22 -8.70
N GLY A 101 9.57 -20.39 -7.40
CA GLY A 101 9.95 -19.42 -6.37
C GLY A 101 9.03 -18.21 -6.27
N VAL A 102 7.83 -18.28 -6.86
CA VAL A 102 6.80 -17.25 -6.76
C VAL A 102 6.08 -17.38 -5.42
N ARG A 103 6.36 -16.46 -4.51
CA ARG A 103 5.74 -16.40 -3.18
C ARG A 103 4.36 -15.74 -3.21
N GLY A 104 4.15 -14.81 -4.15
CA GLY A 104 2.89 -14.09 -4.29
C GLY A 104 2.76 -13.36 -5.61
N ILE A 105 1.52 -13.23 -6.09
CA ILE A 105 1.16 -12.39 -7.23
C ILE A 105 0.08 -11.43 -6.75
N TYR A 106 0.34 -10.14 -6.90
CA TYR A 106 -0.52 -9.06 -6.46
C TYR A 106 -1.04 -8.32 -7.68
N LYS A 107 -2.31 -7.94 -7.69
CA LYS A 107 -2.94 -7.28 -8.84
C LYS A 107 -2.46 -5.85 -9.01
N ASN A 108 -2.09 -5.20 -7.91
CA ASN A 108 -1.64 -3.83 -7.87
C ASN A 108 -0.77 -3.55 -6.63
N ARG A 109 -0.14 -2.38 -6.60
CA ARG A 109 0.72 -1.95 -5.50
C ARG A 109 0.00 -1.74 -4.16
N SER A 110 -1.31 -1.45 -4.15
CA SER A 110 -2.06 -1.34 -2.89
C SER A 110 -2.19 -2.71 -2.23
N GLU A 111 -2.49 -3.75 -3.02
CA GLU A 111 -2.55 -5.14 -2.54
C GLU A 111 -1.16 -5.62 -2.06
N LEU A 112 -0.11 -5.31 -2.82
CA LEU A 112 1.27 -5.58 -2.40
C LEU A 112 1.62 -4.84 -1.10
N GLY A 113 1.31 -3.54 -1.00
CA GLY A 113 1.64 -2.71 0.15
C GLY A 113 0.90 -3.09 1.43
N HIS A 114 -0.31 -3.64 1.32
CA HIS A 114 -1.05 -4.19 2.46
C HIS A 114 -0.44 -5.52 2.93
N ALA A 115 0.02 -6.37 2.02
CA ALA A 115 0.67 -7.63 2.37
C ALA A 115 2.12 -7.46 2.86
N HIS A 116 2.84 -6.49 2.30
CA HIS A 116 4.25 -6.20 2.56
C HIS A 116 4.46 -4.69 2.60
N ASN A 117 4.57 -4.12 3.80
CA ASN A 117 4.94 -2.72 3.95
C ASN A 117 6.35 -2.50 3.40
N PHE A 118 6.54 -1.42 2.64
CA PHE A 118 7.79 -1.04 2.02
C PHE A 118 8.92 -0.78 3.03
N GLU A 119 8.58 -0.23 4.20
CA GLU A 119 9.54 -0.06 5.29
C GLU A 119 9.98 -1.39 5.89
N ASP A 120 9.06 -2.36 6.00
CA ASP A 120 9.37 -3.69 6.51
C ASP A 120 10.29 -4.46 5.55
N LEU A 121 10.10 -4.29 4.23
CA LEU A 121 10.98 -4.86 3.21
C LEU A 121 12.44 -4.40 3.41
N PHE A 122 12.65 -3.12 3.72
CA PHE A 122 14.00 -2.58 3.88
C PHE A 122 14.57 -2.73 5.29
N ARG A 123 13.76 -3.12 6.28
CA ARG A 123 14.20 -3.24 7.68
C ARG A 123 15.37 -4.22 7.83
N ASN A 124 15.30 -5.39 7.19
CA ASN A 124 16.22 -6.50 7.39
C ASN A 124 17.30 -6.66 6.30
N VAL A 125 17.49 -5.63 5.46
CA VAL A 125 18.52 -5.66 4.40
C VAL A 125 19.92 -5.71 5.03
N LYS A 126 20.77 -6.59 4.51
CA LYS A 126 22.11 -6.84 5.05
C LYS A 126 23.23 -6.27 4.18
N LYS A 127 23.07 -6.28 2.86
CA LYS A 127 24.17 -5.97 1.92
C LYS A 127 23.76 -4.96 0.86
N GLU A 128 22.65 -5.21 0.17
CA GLU A 128 22.32 -4.47 -1.05
C GLU A 128 20.82 -4.26 -1.27
N ILE A 129 20.48 -3.07 -1.73
CA ILE A 129 19.21 -2.70 -2.33
C ILE A 129 19.46 -2.30 -3.78
N PHE A 130 18.81 -2.98 -4.73
CA PHE A 130 18.92 -2.67 -6.14
C PHE A 130 17.53 -2.45 -6.74
N ILE A 131 17.24 -1.22 -7.18
CA ILE A 131 15.92 -0.82 -7.65
C ILE A 131 16.01 -0.33 -9.09
N GLY A 132 15.21 -0.92 -9.97
CA GLY A 132 15.11 -0.50 -11.37
C GLY A 132 13.68 -0.18 -11.76
N GLY A 133 13.47 0.90 -12.51
CA GLY A 133 12.14 1.24 -12.98
C GLY A 133 12.10 2.45 -13.88
N SER A 134 10.91 2.82 -14.33
CA SER A 134 10.75 3.83 -15.38
C SER A 134 11.16 5.22 -14.90
N SER A 135 10.55 5.73 -13.83
CA SER A 135 10.96 7.03 -13.23
C SER A 135 11.48 6.93 -11.80
N LEU A 136 11.17 5.85 -11.07
CA LEU A 136 11.47 5.72 -9.62
C LEU A 136 10.94 6.86 -8.73
N LEU A 137 9.92 7.60 -9.16
CA LEU A 137 9.40 8.76 -8.40
C LEU A 137 9.02 8.41 -6.96
N SER A 138 8.28 7.31 -6.76
CA SER A 138 7.88 6.87 -5.42
C SER A 138 9.05 6.59 -4.49
N ILE A 139 10.19 6.17 -5.05
CA ILE A 139 11.41 5.85 -4.30
C ILE A 139 12.14 7.14 -3.95
N SER A 140 12.30 8.05 -4.91
CA SER A 140 12.93 9.36 -4.68
C SER A 140 12.17 10.25 -3.70
N THR A 141 10.85 10.08 -3.56
CA THR A 141 10.01 10.97 -2.75
C THR A 141 9.55 10.32 -1.45
N GLY A 142 9.12 9.05 -1.50
CA GLY A 142 8.55 8.34 -0.34
C GLY A 142 9.56 7.53 0.46
N SER A 143 10.75 7.24 -0.08
CA SER A 143 11.74 6.38 0.59
C SER A 143 13.13 7.02 0.71
N ARG A 144 13.26 8.33 0.42
CA ARG A 144 14.56 9.03 0.44
C ARG A 144 15.27 8.92 1.78
N ASP A 145 14.58 9.22 2.88
CA ASP A 145 15.18 9.21 4.21
C ASP A 145 15.55 7.79 4.65
N LEU A 146 14.74 6.81 4.27
CA LEU A 146 15.01 5.39 4.49
C LEU A 146 16.26 4.92 3.71
N LEU A 147 16.39 5.29 2.42
CA LEU A 147 17.59 5.01 1.64
C LEU A 147 18.82 5.66 2.26
N ARG A 148 18.72 6.93 2.65
CA ARG A 148 19.80 7.65 3.35
C ARG A 148 20.23 6.89 4.60
N GLN A 149 19.27 6.49 5.44
CA GLN A 149 19.54 5.72 6.65
C GLN A 149 20.25 4.40 6.35
N LYS A 150 19.79 3.64 5.34
CA LYS A 150 20.38 2.36 4.94
C LYS A 150 21.79 2.51 4.40
N ILE A 151 22.04 3.53 3.60
CA ILE A 151 23.39 3.85 3.10
C ILE A 151 24.32 4.20 4.27
N MET A 152 23.84 4.96 5.26
CA MET A 152 24.61 5.27 6.46
C MET A 152 24.89 4.05 7.35
N GLN A 153 24.09 2.98 7.23
CA GLN A 153 24.31 1.68 7.89
C GLN A 153 25.29 0.77 7.12
N GLY A 154 25.82 1.20 5.97
CA GLY A 154 26.75 0.41 5.16
C GLY A 154 26.11 -0.38 4.02
N ILE A 155 24.80 -0.23 3.80
CA ILE A 155 24.09 -0.93 2.74
C ILE A 155 24.37 -0.27 1.39
N HIS A 156 24.71 -1.08 0.38
CA HIS A 156 24.87 -0.62 -0.99
C HIS A 156 23.52 -0.39 -1.65
N VAL A 157 23.38 0.72 -2.37
CA VAL A 157 22.16 1.09 -3.08
C VAL A 157 22.48 1.38 -4.54
N ARG A 158 21.88 0.58 -5.43
CA ARG A 158 21.93 0.74 -6.89
C ARG A 158 20.55 1.17 -7.39
N LEU A 159 20.50 2.21 -8.21
CA LEU A 159 19.27 2.73 -8.80
C LEU A 159 19.37 2.79 -10.32
N LEU A 160 18.38 2.23 -11.02
CA LEU A 160 18.22 2.31 -12.48
C LEU A 160 16.96 3.09 -12.85
N VAL A 161 17.15 4.20 -13.56
CA VAL A 161 16.08 5.09 -14.02
C VAL A 161 16.12 5.19 -15.55
N MET A 162 14.99 5.41 -16.23
CA MET A 162 15.06 5.69 -17.67
C MET A 162 15.83 6.98 -17.94
N ASP A 163 16.59 7.01 -19.02
CA ASP A 163 17.24 8.20 -19.52
C ASP A 163 16.17 9.18 -20.06
N PRO A 164 16.06 10.42 -19.53
CA PRO A 164 15.09 11.41 -20.00
C PRO A 164 15.26 11.77 -21.47
N ASP A 165 16.47 11.62 -22.02
CA ASP A 165 16.80 11.94 -23.42
C ASP A 165 16.70 10.72 -24.34
N SER A 166 16.14 9.60 -23.85
CA SER A 166 15.90 8.42 -24.69
C SER A 166 14.65 8.59 -25.57
N GLU A 167 14.75 8.07 -26.80
CA GLU A 167 13.61 7.97 -27.74
C GLU A 167 12.42 7.24 -27.11
N VAL A 168 12.67 6.29 -26.22
CA VAL A 168 11.62 5.57 -25.51
C VAL A 168 10.78 6.50 -24.62
N VAL A 169 11.38 7.46 -23.92
CA VAL A 169 10.64 8.44 -23.12
C VAL A 169 9.76 9.30 -24.01
N GLU A 170 10.23 9.67 -25.20
CA GLU A 170 9.44 10.41 -26.18
C GLU A 170 8.23 9.58 -26.66
N ILE A 171 8.45 8.32 -27.04
CA ILE A 171 7.38 7.41 -27.48
C ILE A 171 6.31 7.26 -26.38
N ILE A 172 6.73 6.96 -25.15
CA ILE A 172 5.80 6.81 -24.01
C ILE A 172 5.05 8.13 -23.76
N THR A 173 5.74 9.27 -23.82
CA THR A 173 5.13 10.59 -23.61
C THR A 173 4.06 10.90 -24.67
N ARG A 174 4.30 10.54 -25.93
CA ARG A 174 3.31 10.65 -27.00
C ARG A 174 2.11 9.72 -26.76
N GLN A 175 2.35 8.48 -26.33
CA GLN A 175 1.28 7.51 -26.02
C GLN A 175 0.35 7.96 -24.90
N ILE A 176 0.87 8.70 -23.91
CA ILE A 176 0.07 9.27 -22.81
C ILE A 176 -0.53 10.64 -23.13
N GLY A 177 -0.67 10.98 -24.41
CA GLY A 177 -1.32 12.22 -24.86
C GLY A 177 -0.42 13.45 -24.84
N GLY A 178 0.90 13.29 -24.96
CA GLY A 178 1.86 14.38 -25.13
C GLY A 178 2.14 15.22 -23.87
N LYS A 179 1.54 14.89 -22.73
CA LYS A 179 1.80 15.59 -21.46
C LYS A 179 3.23 15.26 -20.99
N ALA A 180 4.09 16.27 -20.81
CA ALA A 180 5.46 16.14 -20.30
C ALA A 180 5.57 15.58 -18.86
N THR A 181 4.48 15.04 -18.29
CA THR A 181 4.42 14.55 -16.93
C THR A 181 5.38 13.38 -16.71
N PHE A 182 5.51 12.44 -17.65
CA PHE A 182 6.41 11.30 -17.49
C PHE A 182 7.89 11.70 -17.54
N LEU A 183 8.26 12.54 -18.51
CA LEU A 183 9.59 13.15 -18.60
C LEU A 183 9.94 13.92 -17.31
N ASN A 184 9.01 14.75 -16.83
CA ASN A 184 9.21 15.51 -15.60
C ASN A 184 9.35 14.60 -14.39
N GLU A 185 8.60 13.49 -14.31
CA GLU A 185 8.79 12.51 -13.23
C GLU A 185 10.20 11.91 -13.23
N ILE A 186 10.77 11.61 -14.41
CA ILE A 186 12.15 11.11 -14.52
C ILE A 186 13.14 12.18 -14.08
N LYS A 187 13.03 13.41 -14.62
CA LYS A 187 13.90 14.53 -14.29
C LYS A 187 13.87 14.85 -12.79
N THR A 188 12.68 14.91 -12.19
CA THR A 188 12.51 15.13 -10.74
C THR A 188 13.21 14.05 -9.93
N SER A 189 13.07 12.77 -10.30
CA SER A 189 13.74 11.69 -9.59
C SER A 189 15.26 11.77 -9.68
N LEU A 190 15.80 12.03 -10.87
CA LEU A 190 17.24 12.22 -11.05
C LEU A 190 17.78 13.38 -10.21
N LEU A 191 17.09 14.52 -10.20
CA LEU A 191 17.45 15.68 -9.37
C LEU A 191 17.44 15.34 -7.87
N LEU A 192 16.41 14.65 -7.39
CA LEU A 192 16.32 14.24 -5.98
C LEU A 192 17.41 13.24 -5.59
N PHE A 193 17.78 12.33 -6.49
CA PHE A 193 18.89 11.40 -6.25
C PHE A 193 20.25 12.10 -6.27
N GLN A 194 20.48 13.04 -7.19
CA GLN A 194 21.69 13.87 -7.19
C GLN A 194 21.84 14.64 -5.87
N LYS A 195 20.75 15.26 -5.40
CA LYS A 195 20.76 15.94 -4.11
C LYS A 195 21.08 15.01 -2.94
N LEU A 196 20.54 13.78 -2.96
CA LEU A 196 20.89 12.77 -1.96
C LEU A 196 22.37 12.36 -2.07
N GLU A 197 22.91 12.22 -3.28
CA GLU A 197 24.33 11.92 -3.51
C GLU A 197 25.24 13.02 -2.95
N GLU A 198 24.92 14.30 -3.21
CA GLU A 198 25.62 15.47 -2.66
C GLU A 198 25.60 15.47 -1.12
N GLU A 199 24.41 15.35 -0.52
CA GLU A 199 24.24 15.29 0.94
C GLU A 199 25.03 14.15 1.58
N LEU A 200 25.09 13.01 0.89
CA LEU A 200 25.87 11.86 1.32
C LEU A 200 27.37 12.12 1.15
N GLY A 201 27.79 12.80 0.08
CA GLY A 201 29.18 13.15 -0.22
C GLY A 201 29.84 14.00 0.87
N ASP A 202 29.08 14.92 1.46
CA ASP A 202 29.53 15.78 2.56
C ASP A 202 29.81 15.01 3.87
N ILE A 203 29.23 13.81 4.02
CA ILE A 203 29.33 13.00 5.23
C ILE A 203 30.48 11.98 5.08
N LYS A 204 31.60 12.26 5.78
CA LYS A 204 32.70 11.29 5.91
C LYS A 204 32.38 10.25 6.98
N SER A 205 31.92 9.07 6.55
CA SER A 205 31.75 7.90 7.41
C SER A 205 32.46 6.69 6.80
N PRO A 206 33.33 5.97 7.54
CA PRO A 206 34.07 4.82 7.02
C PRO A 206 33.18 3.61 6.73
N ASN A 207 32.01 3.52 7.37
CA ASN A 207 31.05 2.43 7.19
C ASN A 207 29.91 2.80 6.23
N LYS A 208 30.10 3.83 5.40
CA LYS A 208 29.07 4.29 4.46
C LYS A 208 28.99 3.34 3.25
N GLY A 209 27.78 2.92 2.93
CA GLY A 209 27.49 2.14 1.73
C GLY A 209 27.69 2.95 0.45
N LYS A 210 27.77 2.25 -0.69
CA LYS A 210 27.86 2.89 -2.01
C LYS A 210 26.46 3.29 -2.46
N PHE A 211 26.32 4.50 -2.98
CA PHE A 211 25.10 4.98 -3.64
C PHE A 211 25.43 5.23 -5.10
N GLN A 212 24.72 4.57 -6.02
CA GLN A 212 24.98 4.66 -7.46
C GLN A 212 23.66 4.80 -8.22
N VAL A 213 23.61 5.78 -9.12
CA VAL A 213 22.45 6.04 -9.98
C VAL A 213 22.88 5.91 -11.43
N HIS A 214 22.17 5.07 -12.17
CA HIS A 214 22.43 4.80 -13.57
C HIS A 214 21.16 5.05 -14.40
N THR A 215 21.34 5.43 -15.66
CA THR A 215 20.26 5.58 -16.64
C THR A 215 20.34 4.55 -17.75
N TYR A 216 19.17 4.11 -18.24
CA TYR A 216 19.06 3.16 -19.36
C TYR A 216 18.10 3.68 -20.43
N LYS A 217 18.30 3.25 -21.68
CA LYS A 217 17.58 3.76 -22.88
C LYS A 217 16.59 2.77 -23.49
N THR A 218 16.45 1.59 -22.92
CA THR A 218 15.60 0.51 -23.45
C THR A 218 14.22 0.49 -22.77
N ILE A 219 13.21 -0.10 -23.44
CA ILE A 219 11.91 -0.34 -22.82
C ILE A 219 12.08 -1.43 -21.75
N PRO A 220 11.84 -1.13 -20.46
CA PRO A 220 11.95 -2.14 -19.42
C PRO A 220 10.78 -3.12 -19.52
N SER A 221 11.07 -4.42 -19.53
CA SER A 221 10.02 -5.45 -19.50
C SER A 221 9.26 -5.44 -18.15
N HIS A 222 9.96 -5.08 -17.08
CA HIS A 222 9.45 -4.97 -15.73
C HIS A 222 10.24 -3.90 -14.96
N SER A 223 9.66 -3.36 -13.88
CA SER A 223 10.44 -2.67 -12.84
C SER A 223 10.66 -3.63 -11.69
N PHE A 224 11.73 -3.45 -10.92
CA PHE A 224 12.07 -4.36 -9.84
C PHE A 224 12.60 -3.65 -8.61
N ILE A 225 12.44 -4.32 -7.47
CA ILE A 225 13.15 -4.06 -6.22
C ILE A 225 13.81 -5.39 -5.84
N SER A 226 15.13 -5.42 -5.86
CA SER A 226 15.94 -6.55 -5.50
C SER A 226 16.65 -6.26 -4.18
N ILE A 227 16.53 -7.19 -3.24
CA ILE A 227 17.11 -7.09 -1.90
C ILE A 227 17.99 -8.29 -1.68
N ASP A 228 19.25 -8.02 -1.31
CA ASP A 228 20.27 -9.03 -1.03
C ASP A 228 20.25 -10.20 -2.05
N PRO A 229 20.32 -9.93 -3.38
CA PRO A 229 20.09 -10.95 -4.40
C PRO A 229 21.11 -12.08 -4.39
N SER A 230 22.27 -11.88 -3.76
CA SER A 230 23.29 -12.91 -3.57
C SER A 230 23.09 -13.77 -2.31
N ASP A 231 22.07 -13.50 -1.48
CA ASP A 231 21.75 -14.28 -0.28
C ASP A 231 20.62 -15.28 -0.57
N LEU A 232 20.62 -16.41 0.13
CA LEU A 232 19.54 -17.41 0.08
C LEU A 232 18.22 -16.85 0.62
N THR A 233 18.28 -15.77 1.42
CA THR A 233 17.11 -15.03 1.89
C THR A 233 16.79 -13.80 1.03
N GLY A 234 17.39 -13.69 -0.15
CA GLY A 234 17.14 -12.59 -1.08
C GLY A 234 15.68 -12.50 -1.52
N LEU A 235 15.29 -11.35 -2.04
CA LEU A 235 13.93 -11.08 -2.46
C LEU A 235 13.92 -10.20 -3.71
N ILE A 236 13.09 -10.56 -4.68
CA ILE A 236 12.82 -9.70 -5.84
C ILE A 236 11.34 -9.43 -5.92
N ILE A 237 10.96 -8.16 -5.98
CA ILE A 237 9.62 -7.71 -6.36
C ILE A 237 9.72 -7.24 -7.79
N ALA A 238 8.93 -7.83 -8.70
CA ALA A 238 8.88 -7.43 -10.11
C ALA A 238 7.47 -6.90 -10.46
N ASP A 239 7.37 -5.63 -10.85
CA ASP A 239 6.15 -5.03 -11.37
C ASP A 239 6.13 -5.12 -12.91
N ILE A 240 5.04 -5.64 -13.46
CA ILE A 240 4.87 -5.81 -14.90
C ILE A 240 4.25 -4.55 -15.52
N GLY A 241 4.74 -4.16 -16.70
CA GLY A 241 4.23 -3.01 -17.46
C GLY A 241 4.51 -1.65 -16.81
N PRO A 242 5.75 -1.36 -16.36
CA PRO A 242 6.07 -0.12 -15.64
C PRO A 242 5.89 1.17 -16.47
N TYR A 243 5.73 1.04 -17.79
CA TYR A 243 5.54 2.09 -18.78
C TYR A 243 4.07 2.36 -19.15
N LEU A 244 3.10 1.55 -18.71
CA LEU A 244 1.67 1.64 -19.10
C LEU A 244 0.90 2.86 -18.51
N GLY A 245 1.59 3.94 -18.13
CA GLY A 245 0.98 5.16 -17.62
C GLY A 245 0.36 5.04 -16.21
N LYS A 246 -0.43 6.04 -15.82
CA LYS A 246 -1.01 6.19 -14.46
C LYS A 246 -2.30 5.39 -14.24
N SER A 247 -2.97 4.98 -15.32
CA SER A 247 -4.37 4.52 -15.28
C SER A 247 -4.55 3.00 -15.35
N HIS A 248 -3.44 2.26 -15.46
CA HIS A 248 -3.43 0.81 -15.60
C HIS A 248 -2.92 0.13 -14.32
N GLN A 249 -3.58 -0.95 -13.94
CA GLN A 249 -3.13 -1.80 -12.84
C GLN A 249 -1.78 -2.42 -13.23
N ARG A 250 -0.85 -2.45 -12.26
CA ARG A 250 0.49 -3.00 -12.43
C ARG A 250 0.60 -4.21 -11.52
N PRO A 251 0.43 -5.43 -12.05
CA PRO A 251 0.58 -6.61 -11.23
C PRO A 251 2.04 -6.76 -10.81
N SER A 252 2.23 -7.20 -9.57
CA SER A 252 3.53 -7.37 -8.93
C SER A 252 3.73 -8.83 -8.58
N MET A 253 4.94 -9.35 -8.80
CA MET A 253 5.33 -10.69 -8.42
C MET A 253 6.41 -10.64 -7.34
N LEU A 254 6.22 -11.42 -6.28
CA LEU A 254 7.20 -11.58 -5.21
C LEU A 254 7.95 -12.90 -5.42
N LEU A 255 9.26 -12.80 -5.63
CA LEU A 255 10.15 -13.90 -5.96
C LEU A 255 11.14 -14.15 -4.84
N THR A 256 11.39 -15.43 -4.57
CA THR A 256 12.40 -15.91 -3.60
C THR A 256 13.37 -16.88 -4.27
N PRO A 257 14.63 -16.97 -3.82
CA PRO A 257 15.60 -17.90 -4.38
C PRO A 257 15.12 -19.35 -4.34
N LYS A 258 14.98 -19.96 -5.52
CA LYS A 258 14.70 -21.38 -5.72
C LYS A 258 15.52 -21.87 -6.91
N ARG A 259 16.10 -23.06 -6.78
CA ARG A 259 16.92 -23.67 -7.84
C ARG A 259 16.06 -23.90 -9.10
N GLY A 260 16.49 -23.33 -10.23
CA GLY A 260 15.74 -23.42 -11.49
C GLY A 260 14.41 -22.66 -11.48
N GLY A 261 14.24 -21.72 -10.55
CA GLY A 261 13.10 -20.82 -10.47
C GLY A 261 13.30 -19.52 -11.25
N LEU A 262 12.34 -18.61 -11.13
CA LEU A 262 12.36 -17.31 -11.82
C LEU A 262 13.31 -16.31 -11.18
N PHE A 263 13.70 -16.50 -9.92
CA PHE A 263 14.53 -15.54 -9.20
C PHE A 263 15.85 -15.23 -9.94
N GLU A 264 16.59 -16.28 -10.32
CA GLU A 264 17.87 -16.15 -11.03
C GLU A 264 17.68 -15.44 -12.37
N GLN A 265 16.61 -15.76 -13.11
CA GLN A 265 16.30 -15.13 -14.39
C GLN A 265 16.02 -13.62 -14.23
N TYR A 266 15.20 -13.23 -13.24
CA TYR A 266 14.90 -11.82 -12.99
C TYR A 266 16.11 -11.05 -12.46
N GLN A 267 16.95 -11.70 -11.66
CA GLN A 267 18.23 -11.12 -11.23
C GLN A 267 19.16 -10.90 -12.43
N GLU A 268 19.30 -11.89 -13.33
CA GLU A 268 20.12 -11.77 -14.53
C GLU A 268 19.64 -10.63 -15.44
N LEU A 269 18.32 -10.51 -15.64
CA LEU A 269 17.74 -9.39 -16.40
C LEU A 269 18.07 -8.03 -15.77
N ALA A 270 18.00 -7.92 -14.44
CA ALA A 270 18.37 -6.71 -13.72
C ALA A 270 19.86 -6.36 -13.88
N GLU A 271 20.75 -7.35 -13.82
CA GLU A 271 22.19 -7.15 -14.03
C GLU A 271 22.53 -6.80 -15.48
N ILE A 272 21.88 -7.42 -16.48
CA ILE A 272 22.03 -7.03 -17.88
C ILE A 272 21.65 -5.55 -18.06
N MET A 273 20.52 -5.12 -17.49
CA MET A 273 20.12 -3.72 -17.53
C MET A 273 21.15 -2.81 -16.83
N TRP A 274 21.75 -3.25 -15.73
CA TRP A 274 22.81 -2.51 -15.04
C TRP A 274 24.06 -2.38 -15.92
N HIS A 275 24.50 -3.45 -16.57
CA HIS A 275 25.70 -3.43 -17.41
C HIS A 275 25.55 -2.56 -18.66
N GLU A 276 24.36 -2.51 -19.26
CA GLU A 276 24.05 -1.68 -20.43
C GLU A 276 23.72 -0.22 -20.07
N SER A 277 23.54 0.07 -18.78
CA SER A 277 23.23 1.41 -18.29
C SER A 277 24.46 2.31 -18.20
N ARG A 278 24.23 3.62 -18.04
CA ARG A 278 25.28 4.62 -17.89
C ARG A 278 25.19 5.29 -16.52
N PRO A 279 26.30 5.50 -15.81
CA PRO A 279 26.27 6.26 -14.57
C PRO A 279 25.82 7.70 -14.85
N VAL A 280 24.98 8.23 -13.97
CA VAL A 280 24.62 9.65 -13.99
C VAL A 280 25.81 10.44 -13.49
N LEU A 281 26.52 11.13 -14.37
CA LEU A 281 27.60 12.02 -13.97
C LEU A 281 26.98 13.24 -13.27
N SER A 282 27.46 13.55 -12.06
CA SER A 282 27.01 14.66 -11.20
C SER A 282 27.02 16.04 -11.91
N SER A 283 27.64 16.18 -13.09
CA SER A 283 27.78 17.44 -13.83
C SER A 283 26.81 17.67 -15.00
N SER A 284 25.93 16.74 -15.39
CA SER A 284 25.24 16.84 -16.70
C SER A 284 23.83 17.45 -16.69
N VAL A 285 23.36 18.05 -15.59
CA VAL A 285 22.13 18.90 -15.60
C VAL A 285 22.52 20.36 -15.38
N THR A 286 23.49 20.85 -16.15
CA THR A 286 23.76 22.29 -16.29
C THR A 286 23.17 22.78 -17.61
N GLY A 287 21.84 22.78 -17.69
CA GLY A 287 21.13 23.79 -18.47
C GLY A 287 20.94 25.00 -17.55
N ALA A 288 21.06 26.22 -18.08
CA ALA A 288 20.94 27.48 -17.37
C ALA A 288 19.50 27.78 -16.89
N GLU A 289 18.83 26.80 -16.29
CA GLU A 289 17.58 26.96 -15.55
C GLU A 289 17.96 27.19 -14.08
N GLU A 290 17.33 28.17 -13.42
CA GLU A 290 17.52 28.37 -11.97
C GLU A 290 17.34 27.02 -11.27
N ARG A 291 18.33 26.60 -10.46
CA ARG A 291 18.22 25.36 -9.69
C ARG A 291 16.89 25.36 -8.95
N THR A 292 16.04 24.37 -9.20
CA THR A 292 14.76 24.24 -8.51
C THR A 292 14.84 23.13 -7.46
N ARG A 293 13.99 23.25 -6.45
CA ARG A 293 13.75 22.23 -5.43
C ARG A 293 12.33 21.72 -5.61
N ALA A 294 12.22 20.41 -5.78
CA ALA A 294 10.95 19.71 -5.85
C ALA A 294 10.58 19.10 -4.49
N LEU A 295 9.33 19.30 -4.09
CA LEU A 295 8.66 18.66 -2.98
C LEU A 295 7.48 17.85 -3.52
N VAL A 296 7.47 16.54 -3.28
CA VAL A 296 6.38 15.66 -3.70
C VAL A 296 5.79 14.97 -2.48
N LEU A 297 4.50 15.17 -2.27
CA LEU A 297 3.74 14.59 -1.16
C LEU A 297 2.65 13.70 -1.75
N ALA A 298 2.36 12.58 -1.12
CA ALA A 298 1.40 11.62 -1.64
C ALA A 298 0.56 11.03 -0.51
N SER A 299 -0.68 10.63 -0.83
CA SER A 299 -1.54 9.96 0.12
C SER A 299 -0.93 8.62 0.55
N GLY A 300 -0.99 8.34 1.85
CA GLY A 300 -0.36 7.20 2.50
C GLY A 300 -0.16 7.47 4.00
N SER A 301 0.93 6.95 4.58
CA SER A 301 1.26 7.11 6.00
C SER A 301 1.41 8.57 6.47
N GLY A 302 1.75 9.50 5.57
CA GLY A 302 1.86 10.93 5.87
C GLY A 302 0.53 11.70 5.88
N THR A 303 -0.58 11.06 5.51
CA THR A 303 -1.91 11.69 5.48
C THR A 303 -2.61 11.52 6.82
N GLU A 304 -3.11 12.62 7.36
CA GLU A 304 -3.93 12.61 8.57
C GLU A 304 -5.42 12.61 8.22
N VAL A 305 -6.24 12.00 9.08
CA VAL A 305 -7.70 12.01 9.03
C VAL A 305 -8.25 12.53 10.35
N LEU A 306 -9.32 13.32 10.28
CA LEU A 306 -10.04 13.78 11.45
C LEU A 306 -10.98 12.67 11.90
N ASP A 307 -10.73 12.13 13.09
CA ASP A 307 -11.60 11.13 13.70
C ASP A 307 -12.95 11.78 14.08
N PRO A 308 -14.08 11.33 13.52
CA PRO A 308 -15.41 11.84 13.83
C PRO A 308 -15.84 11.63 15.29
N GLU A 309 -15.30 10.63 15.99
CA GLU A 309 -15.66 10.29 17.36
C GLU A 309 -14.87 11.13 18.36
N THR A 310 -13.56 11.27 18.13
CA THR A 310 -12.67 11.99 19.06
C THR A 310 -12.43 13.45 18.68
N GLY A 311 -12.74 13.85 17.45
CA GLY A 311 -12.48 15.19 16.91
C GLY A 311 -10.99 15.51 16.78
N LYS A 312 -10.12 14.50 16.83
CA LYS A 312 -8.66 14.67 16.76
C LYS A 312 -8.13 14.19 15.41
N TRP A 313 -7.05 14.84 14.96
CA TRP A 313 -6.30 14.39 13.81
C TRP A 313 -5.43 13.19 14.19
N GLY A 314 -5.51 12.13 13.39
CA GLY A 314 -4.69 10.93 13.51
C GLY A 314 -4.25 10.43 12.15
N PRO A 315 -3.39 9.40 12.08
CA PRO A 315 -2.97 8.82 10.81
C PRO A 315 -4.16 8.20 10.08
N SER A 316 -4.24 8.41 8.77
CA SER A 316 -5.21 7.72 7.91
C SER A 316 -4.86 6.25 7.73
N ILE A 317 -5.84 5.45 7.28
CA ILE A 317 -5.69 4.00 7.09
C ILE A 317 -5.61 3.69 5.60
N LEU A 318 -4.71 2.78 5.21
CA LEU A 318 -4.65 2.28 3.84
C LEU A 318 -5.88 1.41 3.56
N CYS A 319 -6.69 1.79 2.57
CA CYS A 319 -7.90 1.05 2.25
C CYS A 319 -7.73 0.13 1.04
N LYS A 320 -8.56 -0.92 1.02
CA LYS A 320 -8.57 -1.89 -0.06
C LYS A 320 -9.19 -1.26 -1.30
N MET A 321 -8.43 -1.27 -2.38
CA MET A 321 -8.87 -0.73 -3.65
C MET A 321 -10.06 -1.54 -4.19
N ASN A 322 -11.18 -0.87 -4.49
CA ASN A 322 -12.27 -1.49 -5.26
C ASN A 322 -11.74 -1.83 -6.67
N GLY A 323 -12.21 -2.94 -7.27
CA GLY A 323 -11.73 -3.41 -8.57
C GLY A 323 -11.88 -2.40 -9.72
N ARG A 324 -12.75 -1.40 -9.57
CA ARG A 324 -12.94 -0.32 -10.55
C ARG A 324 -12.04 0.90 -10.35
N TRP A 325 -11.49 1.08 -9.15
CA TRP A 325 -10.69 2.26 -8.84
C TRP A 325 -9.37 2.28 -9.60
N LYS A 326 -8.91 3.49 -9.91
CA LYS A 326 -7.66 3.77 -10.60
C LYS A 326 -6.65 4.37 -9.63
N ALA A 327 -5.40 3.92 -9.72
CA ALA A 327 -4.33 4.42 -8.86
C ALA A 327 -3.77 5.78 -9.35
N ILE A 328 -3.00 6.44 -8.48
CA ILE A 328 -2.09 7.53 -8.83
C ILE A 328 -0.67 7.05 -8.53
N LYS A 329 0.24 7.16 -9.50
CA LYS A 329 1.62 6.68 -9.36
C LYS A 329 2.32 7.34 -8.18
N GLY A 330 2.79 6.52 -7.23
CA GLY A 330 3.48 6.98 -6.02
C GLY A 330 2.57 7.41 -4.89
N ALA A 331 1.27 7.15 -4.97
CA ALA A 331 0.29 7.41 -3.93
C ALA A 331 -0.50 6.13 -3.61
N GLN A 332 -1.09 6.08 -2.41
CA GLN A 332 -1.91 4.98 -1.93
C GLN A 332 -3.33 5.46 -1.61
N TRP A 333 -4.31 4.59 -1.80
CA TRP A 333 -5.68 4.87 -1.38
C TRP A 333 -5.75 4.86 0.16
N VAL A 334 -6.29 5.94 0.72
CA VAL A 334 -6.48 6.12 2.16
C VAL A 334 -7.96 6.26 2.49
N SER A 335 -8.33 5.88 3.70
CA SER A 335 -9.67 5.99 4.26
C SER A 335 -9.60 6.32 5.75
N TYR A 336 -10.76 6.65 6.34
CA TYR A 336 -10.92 6.86 7.77
C TYR A 336 -10.88 5.54 8.55
N ARG A 337 -11.27 4.42 7.94
CA ARG A 337 -11.28 3.09 8.56
C ARG A 337 -10.93 2.00 7.57
N GLU A 338 -10.45 0.87 8.10
CA GLU A 338 -10.04 -0.29 7.31
C GLU A 338 -11.24 -0.92 6.58
N GLU A 339 -12.34 -1.14 7.30
CA GLU A 339 -13.56 -1.71 6.75
C GLU A 339 -14.74 -0.74 6.94
N PRO A 340 -15.53 -0.44 5.89
CA PRO A 340 -16.76 0.32 6.05
C PRO A 340 -17.76 -0.46 6.92
N THR A 341 -18.70 0.24 7.56
CA THR A 341 -19.85 -0.40 8.22
C THR A 341 -21.07 -0.35 7.29
N LEU A 342 -21.99 -1.31 7.44
CA LEU A 342 -23.22 -1.32 6.65
C LEU A 342 -24.02 -0.02 6.86
N GLU A 343 -24.07 0.48 8.09
CA GLU A 343 -24.68 1.76 8.40
C GLU A 343 -24.03 2.90 7.60
N SER A 344 -22.70 3.03 7.62
CA SER A 344 -22.00 4.06 6.85
C SER A 344 -22.18 3.91 5.34
N ALA A 345 -22.35 2.68 4.84
CA ALA A 345 -22.64 2.44 3.44
C ALA A 345 -24.04 2.92 3.05
N ILE A 346 -25.03 2.70 3.93
CA ILE A 346 -26.42 3.13 3.73
C ILE A 346 -26.56 4.64 3.85
N THR A 347 -25.98 5.25 4.88
CA THR A 347 -26.16 6.67 5.23
C THR A 347 -25.16 7.59 4.55
N GLY A 348 -24.05 7.06 4.05
CA GLY A 348 -22.94 7.85 3.54
C GLY A 348 -22.17 8.53 4.67
N GLY A 349 -21.32 9.49 4.33
CA GLY A 349 -20.56 10.22 5.33
C GLY A 349 -19.70 11.33 4.76
N ARG A 350 -19.15 12.13 5.67
CA ARG A 350 -18.23 13.22 5.37
C ARG A 350 -16.99 13.08 6.24
N TYR A 351 -15.84 13.02 5.60
CA TYR A 351 -14.56 12.73 6.25
C TYR A 351 -13.53 13.76 5.83
N ARG A 352 -12.78 14.30 6.79
CA ARG A 352 -11.75 15.30 6.51
C ARG A 352 -10.37 14.67 6.64
N PHE A 353 -9.57 14.81 5.60
CA PHE A 353 -8.17 14.44 5.55
C PHE A 353 -7.32 15.69 5.41
N ARG A 354 -6.05 15.64 5.83
CA ARG A 354 -5.11 16.73 5.58
C ARG A 354 -3.70 16.25 5.32
N GLN A 355 -2.96 17.10 4.63
CA GLN A 355 -1.52 17.04 4.45
C GLN A 355 -0.90 18.38 4.81
N THR A 356 0.06 18.36 5.71
CA THR A 356 0.85 19.54 6.07
C THR A 356 2.26 19.44 5.47
N PHE A 357 2.84 20.59 5.13
CA PHE A 357 4.23 20.70 4.69
C PHE A 357 4.74 22.13 4.81
N ASN A 358 6.07 22.31 4.83
CA ASN A 358 6.69 23.61 4.95
C ASN A 358 7.38 24.06 3.66
N LEU A 359 7.17 25.33 3.28
CA LEU A 359 7.93 26.03 2.26
C LEU A 359 8.92 27.02 2.89
N PRO A 360 10.16 27.14 2.39
CA PRO A 360 11.09 28.15 2.88
C PRO A 360 10.59 29.58 2.63
N LYS A 361 11.03 30.54 3.45
CA LYS A 361 10.67 31.95 3.29
C LYS A 361 11.06 32.49 1.91
N GLY A 362 10.18 33.27 1.30
CA GLY A 362 10.36 33.89 -0.01
C GLY A 362 10.19 32.94 -1.21
N LYS A 363 9.70 31.71 -0.99
CA LYS A 363 9.57 30.71 -2.06
C LYS A 363 8.15 30.56 -2.60
N ALA A 364 7.14 30.88 -1.78
CA ALA A 364 5.74 30.77 -2.21
C ALA A 364 5.40 31.70 -3.38
N SER A 365 6.02 32.88 -3.47
CA SER A 365 5.85 33.81 -4.59
C SER A 365 6.57 33.39 -5.87
N ARG A 366 7.41 32.35 -5.80
CA ARG A 366 8.25 31.85 -6.91
C ARG A 366 7.96 30.39 -7.23
N ILE A 367 6.76 29.89 -6.93
CA ILE A 367 6.39 28.51 -7.26
C ILE A 367 6.39 28.36 -8.79
N VAL A 368 7.28 27.50 -9.29
CA VAL A 368 7.37 27.11 -10.71
C VAL A 368 6.27 26.10 -11.05
N ARG A 369 5.96 25.22 -10.10
CA ARG A 369 4.94 24.17 -10.27
C ARG A 369 4.24 23.88 -8.95
N GLY A 370 2.92 23.68 -8.99
CA GLY A 370 2.11 23.33 -7.83
C GLY A 370 0.96 22.43 -8.21
N ASP A 371 1.23 21.26 -8.76
CA ASP A 371 0.18 20.38 -9.29
C ASP A 371 -0.26 19.35 -8.25
N LEU A 372 -1.53 19.40 -7.87
CA LEU A 372 -2.19 18.36 -7.10
C LEU A 372 -2.97 17.43 -8.04
N PHE A 373 -2.62 16.15 -8.03
CA PHE A 373 -3.42 15.09 -8.64
C PHE A 373 -4.31 14.48 -7.58
N VAL A 374 -5.62 14.37 -7.81
CA VAL A 374 -6.57 13.85 -6.81
C VAL A 374 -7.66 12.98 -7.43
N ARG A 375 -8.10 11.96 -6.68
CA ARG A 375 -9.35 11.21 -6.89
C ARG A 375 -9.98 10.91 -5.53
N ALA A 376 -11.30 10.79 -5.54
CA ALA A 376 -12.06 10.34 -4.37
C ALA A 376 -13.20 9.42 -4.81
N ASP A 377 -13.66 8.60 -3.87
CA ASP A 377 -14.93 7.89 -3.95
C ASP A 377 -15.81 8.36 -2.77
N ASP A 378 -16.87 9.16 -2.99
CA ASP A 378 -17.40 9.62 -4.30
C ASP A 378 -16.81 10.96 -4.76
N THR A 379 -16.79 11.96 -3.86
CA THR A 379 -16.37 13.34 -4.17
C THR A 379 -15.52 13.93 -3.06
N CYS A 380 -14.77 14.97 -3.41
CA CYS A 380 -13.83 15.64 -2.54
C CYS A 380 -13.86 17.15 -2.80
N HIS A 381 -13.98 17.92 -1.73
CA HIS A 381 -13.76 19.36 -1.71
C HIS A 381 -12.38 19.67 -1.14
N LEU A 382 -11.66 20.59 -1.78
CA LEU A 382 -10.33 20.98 -1.38
C LEU A 382 -10.33 22.32 -0.66
N THR A 383 -9.59 22.40 0.43
CA THR A 383 -9.27 23.66 1.11
C THR A 383 -7.76 23.77 1.26
N VAL A 384 -7.18 24.89 0.82
CA VAL A 384 -5.73 25.14 0.93
C VAL A 384 -5.52 26.36 1.81
N ASN A 385 -4.81 26.20 2.92
CA ASN A 385 -4.53 27.29 3.87
C ASN A 385 -5.81 28.03 4.31
N GLY A 386 -6.89 27.28 4.57
CA GLY A 386 -8.20 27.81 4.96
C GLY A 386 -9.05 28.40 3.82
N LYS A 387 -8.57 28.41 2.57
CA LYS A 387 -9.33 28.88 1.40
C LYS A 387 -9.89 27.69 0.63
N ALA A 388 -11.21 27.56 0.62
CA ALA A 388 -11.90 26.53 -0.15
C ALA A 388 -11.78 26.80 -1.66
N LEU A 389 -11.54 25.73 -2.42
CA LEU A 389 -11.64 25.75 -3.88
C LEU A 389 -13.09 25.46 -4.27
N SER A 390 -13.59 26.13 -5.30
CA SER A 390 -15.01 26.07 -5.70
C SER A 390 -15.40 24.79 -6.44
N GLN A 391 -14.43 23.96 -6.83
CA GLN A 391 -14.65 22.77 -7.64
C GLN A 391 -14.69 21.50 -6.77
N GLU A 392 -15.56 20.57 -7.14
CA GLU A 392 -15.62 19.23 -6.56
C GLU A 392 -14.80 18.25 -7.41
N PHE A 393 -14.10 17.32 -6.75
CA PHE A 393 -13.21 16.35 -7.39
C PHE A 393 -13.62 14.93 -6.99
N GLY A 394 -13.92 14.06 -7.95
CA GLY A 394 -14.31 12.68 -7.68
C GLY A 394 -13.60 11.70 -8.60
N GLY A 395 -14.35 10.75 -9.15
CA GLY A 395 -13.90 9.94 -10.27
C GLY A 395 -12.84 8.92 -9.89
N ALA A 396 -13.13 8.10 -8.88
CA ALA A 396 -12.28 6.99 -8.48
C ALA A 396 -11.98 6.01 -9.65
N ASP A 397 -12.91 5.85 -10.59
CA ASP A 397 -12.82 4.96 -11.75
C ASP A 397 -12.42 5.66 -13.06
N PHE A 398 -12.33 6.99 -13.09
CA PHE A 398 -12.01 7.76 -14.30
C PHE A 398 -10.61 7.44 -14.83
N ALA A 399 -10.42 7.52 -16.15
CA ALA A 399 -9.13 7.24 -16.79
C ALA A 399 -8.00 8.13 -16.23
N ASP A 400 -8.24 9.43 -16.11
CA ASP A 400 -7.26 10.40 -15.59
C ASP A 400 -7.67 10.98 -14.24
N PRO A 401 -6.73 11.27 -13.32
CA PRO A 401 -7.03 11.97 -12.09
C PRO A 401 -7.29 13.46 -12.36
N PHE A 402 -8.04 14.10 -11.48
CA PHE A 402 -8.19 15.55 -11.52
C PHE A 402 -6.84 16.21 -11.22
N THR A 403 -6.51 17.27 -11.95
CA THR A 403 -5.29 18.07 -11.75
C THR A 403 -5.70 19.46 -11.29
N VAL A 404 -5.18 19.89 -10.14
CA VAL A 404 -5.50 21.18 -9.51
C VAL A 404 -4.20 21.95 -9.32
N HIS A 405 -4.16 23.19 -9.81
CA HIS A 405 -2.99 24.05 -9.67
C HIS A 405 -3.05 24.84 -8.36
N LEU A 406 -2.23 24.47 -7.38
CA LEU A 406 -2.17 25.07 -6.06
C LEU A 406 -1.18 26.23 -5.95
N GLY A 407 -0.36 26.51 -6.97
CA GLY A 407 0.76 27.45 -6.87
C GLY A 407 0.38 28.83 -6.29
N GLY A 408 -0.76 29.40 -6.69
CA GLY A 408 -1.26 30.69 -6.18
C GLY A 408 -1.91 30.64 -4.79
N HIS A 409 -2.06 29.45 -4.21
CA HIS A 409 -2.67 29.23 -2.89
C HIS A 409 -1.64 28.91 -1.80
N LEU A 410 -0.39 28.60 -2.18
CA LEU A 410 0.69 28.28 -1.27
C LEU A 410 1.25 29.55 -0.61
N VAL A 411 1.73 29.42 0.62
CA VAL A 411 2.32 30.50 1.42
C VAL A 411 3.69 30.10 1.94
N ASP A 412 4.50 31.07 2.34
CA ASP A 412 5.76 30.78 3.02
C ASP A 412 5.50 30.16 4.40
N GLY A 413 6.33 29.20 4.81
CA GLY A 413 6.14 28.46 6.05
C GLY A 413 5.18 27.29 5.90
N GLU A 414 4.37 27.04 6.93
CA GLU A 414 3.47 25.90 6.98
C GLU A 414 2.31 26.06 6.01
N ASN A 415 2.06 25.02 5.22
CA ASN A 415 0.94 24.89 4.31
C ASN A 415 0.11 23.67 4.71
N THR A 416 -1.20 23.83 4.65
CA THR A 416 -2.16 22.75 4.91
C THR A 416 -3.08 22.60 3.72
N VAL A 417 -3.11 21.40 3.15
CA VAL A 417 -4.09 20.99 2.15
C VAL A 417 -5.07 20.04 2.82
N GLU A 418 -6.33 20.45 2.92
CA GLU A 418 -7.41 19.66 3.48
C GLU A 418 -8.30 19.12 2.36
N PHE A 419 -8.72 17.88 2.53
CA PHE A 419 -9.58 17.13 1.63
C PHE A 419 -10.83 16.73 2.41
N GLU A 420 -11.97 17.36 2.12
CA GLU A 420 -13.26 16.93 2.64
C GLU A 420 -13.88 15.95 1.65
N VAL A 421 -13.84 14.66 1.99
CA VAL A 421 -14.36 13.57 1.16
C VAL A 421 -15.80 13.28 1.57
N LEU A 422 -16.70 13.32 0.59
CA LEU A 422 -18.10 12.97 0.72
C LEU A 422 -18.32 11.60 0.07
N ASN A 423 -18.83 10.68 0.87
CA ASN A 423 -19.32 9.39 0.40
C ASN A 423 -20.85 9.47 0.39
N TYR A 424 -21.47 9.38 -0.78
CA TYR A 424 -22.91 9.57 -0.90
C TYR A 424 -23.67 8.38 -0.31
N ALA A 425 -24.82 8.65 0.29
CA ALA A 425 -25.68 7.60 0.85
C ALA A 425 -26.09 6.58 -0.23
N LYS A 426 -25.99 5.29 0.09
CA LYS A 426 -26.49 4.22 -0.77
C LYS A 426 -27.54 3.39 -0.01
N PRO A 427 -28.80 3.86 0.05
CA PRO A 427 -29.84 3.25 0.90
C PRO A 427 -30.10 1.76 0.63
N ASN A 428 -29.80 1.30 -0.58
CA ASN A 428 -29.98 -0.09 -1.02
C ASN A 428 -28.73 -0.96 -0.80
N ALA A 429 -27.72 -0.48 -0.08
CA ALA A 429 -26.54 -1.26 0.28
C ALA A 429 -26.94 -2.45 1.17
N ASN A 430 -26.49 -3.65 0.81
CA ASN A 430 -26.75 -4.88 1.56
C ASN A 430 -25.51 -5.35 2.32
N VAL A 431 -24.33 -4.93 1.85
CA VAL A 431 -23.04 -5.19 2.50
C VAL A 431 -22.21 -3.90 2.57
N PRO A 432 -21.30 -3.75 3.54
CA PRO A 432 -20.52 -2.52 3.68
C PRO A 432 -19.70 -2.16 2.43
N GLU A 433 -19.23 -3.15 1.69
CA GLU A 433 -18.41 -2.97 0.48
C GLU A 433 -19.20 -2.42 -0.71
N ASP A 434 -20.53 -2.33 -0.62
CA ASP A 434 -21.36 -1.75 -1.68
C ASP A 434 -21.11 -0.25 -1.85
N ASN A 435 -20.54 0.42 -0.86
CA ASN A 435 -20.31 1.87 -0.87
C ASN A 435 -18.96 2.27 -0.23
N PRO A 436 -17.84 1.95 -0.90
CA PRO A 436 -16.51 2.15 -0.35
C PRO A 436 -16.12 3.64 -0.31
N LEU A 437 -15.39 4.03 0.74
CA LEU A 437 -14.80 5.35 0.90
C LEU A 437 -13.31 5.30 0.56
N GLY A 438 -12.84 6.24 -0.26
CA GLY A 438 -11.42 6.36 -0.55
C GLY A 438 -10.99 7.74 -1.01
N LEU A 439 -9.76 8.11 -0.66
CA LEU A 439 -9.05 9.27 -1.17
C LEU A 439 -7.68 8.82 -1.70
N ILE A 440 -7.26 9.35 -2.85
CA ILE A 440 -5.88 9.23 -3.32
C ILE A 440 -5.45 10.56 -3.93
N TYR A 441 -4.27 11.03 -3.54
CA TYR A 441 -3.72 12.26 -4.10
C TYR A 441 -2.19 12.25 -4.18
N ARG A 442 -1.65 13.14 -5.00
CA ARG A 442 -0.22 13.43 -5.10
C ARG A 442 -0.01 14.90 -5.41
N LEU A 443 0.65 15.63 -4.52
CA LEU A 443 1.03 17.02 -4.69
C LEU A 443 2.48 17.10 -5.19
N HIS A 444 2.73 17.90 -6.22
CA HIS A 444 4.06 18.24 -6.70
C HIS A 444 4.25 19.75 -6.65
N VAL A 445 5.13 20.21 -5.76
CA VAL A 445 5.52 21.61 -5.62
C VAL A 445 6.97 21.77 -6.07
N GLU A 446 7.25 22.76 -6.91
CA GLU A 446 8.58 23.09 -7.39
C GLU A 446 8.82 24.60 -7.22
N TYR A 447 9.97 24.97 -6.67
CA TYR A 447 10.36 26.37 -6.44
C TYR A 447 11.89 26.54 -6.60
N PRO A 448 12.40 27.74 -6.97
CA PRO A 448 13.83 27.99 -7.09
C PRO A 448 14.55 27.82 -5.74
N GLU A 449 15.77 27.28 -5.75
CA GLU A 449 16.64 27.14 -4.57
C GLU A 449 16.98 28.47 -3.90
#